data_AF-A0A0N4YEI3-F1
#
_entry.id   AF-A0A0N4YEI3-F1
#
_cell.length_a   1.000
_cell.length_b   1.000
_cell.length_c   1.000
_cell.angle_alpha   90.00
_cell.angle_beta   90.00
_cell.angle_gamma   90.00
#
_symmetry.space_group_name_H-M   'P 1'
#
loop_
_entity.id
_entity.type
_entity.pdbx_description
1 polymer ?
#
loop_
_entity_poly.entity_id
_entity_poly.type
_entity_poly.pdbx_seq_one_letter_code
_entity_poly.pdbx_strand_id
1 'polypeptide(L)'
;MQLFLATAIVLVSDGTTAQPASSLQCEYIPFPLSVFCPYVNRAHERNQEALNLLNEDFAKNSTKRLTAADRLVKDLLTKKDREELHSLLKRALKAELGALTLAKADCYSLPKDLQLSKEETCTKAFEDIAYSIIKLIEASIELETDKSKTTEFEKKLQQTFPQGNPSKNFTNEAYAIGREALTVLW
;
A
#
# COMPACT_ATOMS: atom_id res chain seq x y z
N MET A 1 -43.59 6.49 47.75
CA MET A 1 -43.41 5.65 46.55
C MET A 1 -42.98 6.58 45.41
N GLN A 2 -41.68 6.78 45.23
CA GLN A 2 -41.11 7.66 44.20
C GLN A 2 -40.79 6.83 42.95
N LEU A 3 -41.42 7.18 41.82
CA LEU A 3 -41.07 6.66 40.50
C LEU A 3 -39.82 7.39 39.99
N PHE A 4 -38.78 6.65 39.62
CA PHE A 4 -37.70 7.14 38.78
C PHE A 4 -37.98 6.70 37.34
N LEU A 5 -38.30 7.66 36.47
CA LEU A 5 -38.29 7.47 35.02
C LEU A 5 -36.85 7.62 34.53
N ALA A 6 -36.22 6.50 34.17
CA ALA A 6 -34.93 6.50 33.49
C ALA A 6 -35.16 6.70 31.99
N THR A 7 -34.89 7.90 31.49
CA THR A 7 -34.89 8.19 30.06
C THR A 7 -33.60 7.65 29.45
N ALA A 8 -33.70 6.54 28.71
CA ALA A 8 -32.58 6.03 27.93
C ALA A 8 -32.36 6.94 26.71
N ILE A 9 -31.25 7.66 26.69
CA ILE A 9 -30.79 8.38 25.50
C ILE A 9 -30.14 7.34 24.58
N VAL A 10 -30.81 7.01 23.48
CA VAL A 10 -30.23 6.23 22.39
C VAL A 10 -29.30 7.15 21.61
N LEU A 11 -27.99 7.02 21.81
CA LEU A 11 -26.99 7.63 20.94
C LEU A 11 -26.97 6.81 19.64
N VAL A 12 -27.65 7.32 18.61
CA VAL A 12 -27.48 6.85 17.24
C VAL A 12 -26.12 7.34 16.76
N SER A 13 -25.15 6.43 16.69
CA SER A 13 -23.86 6.70 16.06
C SER A 13 -24.04 6.56 14.55
N ASP A 14 -24.30 7.67 13.87
CA ASP A 14 -24.11 7.78 12.42
C ASP A 14 -22.60 7.88 12.14
N GLY A 15 -21.91 6.75 12.29
CA GLY A 15 -20.46 6.64 12.21
C GLY A 15 -19.98 6.28 10.81
N THR A 16 -20.23 7.12 9.80
CA THR A 16 -19.43 7.11 8.56
C THR A 16 -18.46 8.28 8.58
N THR A 17 -17.66 8.38 9.64
CA THR A 17 -16.47 9.22 9.66
C THR A 17 -15.29 8.31 9.33
N ALA A 18 -14.82 8.40 8.09
CA ALA A 18 -13.54 7.81 7.71
C ALA A 18 -12.47 8.37 8.65
N GLN A 19 -11.91 7.49 9.48
CA GLN A 19 -10.78 7.84 10.35
C GLN A 19 -9.67 8.45 9.50
N PRO A 20 -9.06 9.57 9.91
CA PRO A 20 -7.88 10.09 9.25
C PRO A 20 -6.80 9.00 9.24
N ALA A 21 -6.10 8.86 8.10
CA ALA A 21 -5.06 7.85 7.89
C ALA A 21 -3.99 7.85 8.99
N SER A 22 -3.80 8.97 9.70
CA SER A 22 -2.91 9.14 10.84
C SER A 22 -3.33 8.44 12.14
N SER A 23 -4.48 7.76 12.19
CA SER A 23 -5.01 7.13 13.42
C SER A 23 -4.95 5.61 13.46
N LEU A 24 -4.45 4.94 12.42
CA LEU A 24 -4.26 3.49 12.45
C LEU A 24 -3.01 3.15 13.26
N GLN A 25 -3.21 2.72 14.51
CA GLN A 25 -2.14 2.16 15.32
C GLN A 25 -1.84 0.75 14.82
N CYS A 26 -0.60 0.54 14.38
CA CYS A 26 -0.12 -0.78 13.97
C CYS A 26 0.00 -1.68 15.21
N GLU A 27 -0.70 -2.80 15.18
CA GLU A 27 -0.81 -3.72 16.32
C GLU A 27 0.40 -4.65 16.45
N TYR A 28 1.21 -4.79 15.40
CA TYR A 28 2.42 -5.61 15.41
C TYR A 28 3.59 -4.85 16.02
N ILE A 29 4.00 -5.21 17.24
CA ILE A 29 5.15 -4.60 17.92
C ILE A 29 6.18 -5.68 18.25
N PRO A 30 7.04 -6.09 17.30
CA PRO A 30 8.20 -6.90 17.61
C PRO A 30 9.21 -6.09 18.40
N PHE A 31 9.70 -6.71 19.48
CA PHE A 31 10.83 -6.21 20.23
C PHE A 31 12.14 -6.51 19.46
N PRO A 32 13.15 -5.62 19.46
CA PRO A 32 13.20 -4.35 20.20
C PRO A 32 12.69 -3.12 19.44
N LEU A 33 12.77 -3.09 18.11
CA LEU A 33 12.45 -1.91 17.28
C LEU A 33 12.15 -2.37 15.85
N SER A 34 10.96 -2.90 15.59
CA SER A 34 10.59 -3.25 14.21
C SER A 34 10.24 -2.01 13.40
N VAL A 35 10.86 -1.87 12.23
CA VAL A 35 10.50 -0.84 11.24
C VAL A 35 9.37 -1.30 10.30
N PHE A 36 8.77 -2.48 10.56
CA PHE A 36 7.64 -3.04 9.83
C PHE A 36 6.47 -2.05 9.70
N CYS A 37 5.97 -1.55 10.83
CA CYS A 37 4.80 -0.68 10.85
C CYS A 37 5.02 0.65 10.11
N PRO A 38 6.16 1.35 10.28
CA PRO A 38 6.51 2.49 9.43
C PRO A 38 6.45 2.20 7.92
N TYR A 39 6.84 1.00 7.48
CA TYR A 39 6.75 0.63 6.07
C TYR A 39 5.31 0.42 5.62
N VAL A 40 4.50 -0.32 6.38
CA VAL A 40 3.08 -0.56 6.04
C VAL A 40 2.29 0.75 6.02
N ASN A 41 2.50 1.65 6.98
CA ASN A 41 1.86 2.96 7.01
C ASN A 41 2.21 3.78 5.77
N ARG A 42 3.50 3.81 5.38
CA ARG A 42 3.93 4.52 4.16
C ARG A 42 3.34 3.91 2.89
N ALA A 43 3.17 2.59 2.83
CA ALA A 43 2.50 1.95 1.70
C ALA A 43 1.03 2.42 1.61
N HIS A 44 0.31 2.43 2.74
CA HIS A 44 -1.07 2.92 2.82
C HIS A 44 -1.18 4.39 2.40
N GLU A 45 -0.32 5.27 2.93
CA GLU A 45 -0.29 6.70 2.58
C GLU A 45 -0.11 6.89 1.07
N ARG A 46 0.82 6.16 0.45
CA ARG A 46 1.08 6.27 -1.00
C ARG A 46 -0.08 5.77 -1.84
N ASN A 47 -0.75 4.71 -1.42
CA ASN A 47 -1.97 4.26 -2.08
C ASN A 47 -3.06 5.33 -2.03
N GLN A 48 -3.23 6.00 -0.88
CA GLN A 48 -4.21 7.07 -0.74
C GLN A 48 -3.88 8.26 -1.65
N GLU A 49 -2.62 8.66 -1.74
CA GLU A 49 -2.18 9.70 -2.69
C GLU A 49 -2.47 9.31 -4.15
N ALA A 50 -2.16 8.07 -4.54
CA ALA A 50 -2.47 7.57 -5.88
C ALA A 50 -3.98 7.51 -6.15
N LEU A 51 -4.81 7.14 -5.15
CA LEU A 51 -6.27 7.14 -5.27
C LEU A 51 -6.83 8.55 -5.48
N ASN A 52 -6.29 9.55 -4.78
CA ASN A 52 -6.68 10.95 -4.94
C ASN A 52 -6.37 11.48 -6.36
N LEU A 53 -5.26 11.04 -6.94
CA LEU A 53 -4.86 11.40 -8.30
C LEU A 53 -5.71 10.70 -9.37
N LEU A 54 -5.93 9.39 -9.21
CA LEU A 54 -6.63 8.57 -10.20
C LEU A 54 -8.14 8.85 -10.24
N ASN A 55 -8.80 9.07 -9.10
CA ASN A 55 -10.25 9.26 -8.96
C ASN A 55 -11.15 8.26 -9.77
N GLU A 56 -12.45 8.17 -9.47
CA GLU A 56 -13.30 7.18 -10.16
C GLU A 56 -13.73 7.61 -11.56
N ASP A 57 -13.80 8.92 -11.82
CA ASP A 57 -14.25 9.46 -13.11
C ASP A 57 -13.19 9.30 -14.20
N PHE A 58 -11.92 9.27 -13.81
CA PHE A 58 -10.78 9.23 -14.71
C PHE A 58 -10.23 7.82 -14.92
N ALA A 59 -10.16 6.99 -13.87
CA ALA A 59 -9.53 5.68 -13.96
C ALA A 59 -10.23 4.62 -13.09
N LYS A 60 -11.56 4.50 -13.27
CA LYS A 60 -12.45 3.62 -12.48
C LYS A 60 -11.90 2.23 -12.17
N ASN A 61 -11.33 1.53 -13.15
CA ASN A 61 -10.86 0.16 -12.96
C ASN A 61 -9.63 0.12 -12.05
N SER A 62 -8.65 0.98 -12.32
CA SER A 62 -7.46 1.15 -11.50
C SER A 62 -7.81 1.61 -10.08
N THR A 63 -8.72 2.56 -9.91
CA THR A 63 -9.19 3.05 -8.60
C THR A 63 -9.83 1.94 -7.79
N LYS A 64 -10.68 1.11 -8.41
CA LYS A 64 -11.27 -0.08 -7.75
C LYS A 64 -10.19 -1.08 -7.33
N ARG A 65 -9.20 -1.33 -8.18
CA ARG A 65 -8.13 -2.30 -7.91
C ARG A 65 -7.17 -1.82 -6.83
N LEU A 66 -6.78 -0.56 -6.87
CA LEU A 66 -5.92 0.07 -5.88
C LEU A 66 -6.63 0.17 -4.53
N THR A 67 -7.93 0.49 -4.50
CA THR A 67 -8.74 0.43 -3.27
C THR A 67 -8.74 -0.96 -2.64
N ALA A 68 -8.83 -2.01 -3.46
CA ALA A 68 -8.77 -3.39 -2.98
C ALA A 68 -7.38 -3.77 -2.46
N ALA A 69 -6.31 -3.30 -3.11
CA ALA A 69 -4.94 -3.48 -2.64
C ALA A 69 -4.72 -2.75 -1.30
N ASP A 70 -5.15 -1.50 -1.20
CA ASP A 70 -5.01 -0.68 -0.01
C ASP A 70 -5.74 -1.25 1.21
N ARG A 71 -6.91 -1.88 1.02
CA ARG A 71 -7.58 -2.61 2.10
C ARG A 71 -6.70 -3.74 2.67
N LEU A 72 -5.99 -4.48 1.82
CA LEU A 72 -5.05 -5.50 2.29
C LEU A 72 -3.88 -4.89 3.04
N VAL A 73 -3.40 -3.70 2.60
CA VAL A 73 -2.35 -2.96 3.30
C VAL A 73 -2.83 -2.50 4.68
N LYS A 74 -4.05 -1.97 4.79
CA LYS A 74 -4.65 -1.60 6.07
C LYS A 74 -4.84 -2.80 7.00
N ASP A 75 -5.27 -3.94 6.46
CA ASP A 75 -5.45 -5.16 7.24
C ASP A 75 -4.14 -5.56 7.94
N LEU A 76 -2.96 -5.35 7.33
CA LEU A 76 -1.65 -5.62 7.94
C LEU A 76 -1.44 -4.85 9.25
N LEU A 77 -1.99 -3.64 9.37
CA LEU A 77 -1.86 -2.82 10.59
C LEU A 77 -2.64 -3.40 11.77
N THR A 78 -3.61 -4.28 11.53
CA THR A 78 -4.48 -4.85 12.56
C THR A 78 -4.05 -6.25 13.01
N LYS A 79 -3.03 -6.84 12.36
CA LYS A 79 -2.58 -8.21 12.65
C LYS A 79 -1.40 -8.20 13.61
N LYS A 80 -1.31 -9.26 14.42
CA LYS A 80 -0.23 -9.51 15.39
C LYS A 80 0.55 -10.77 15.07
N ASP A 81 -0.11 -11.75 14.47
CA ASP A 81 0.51 -13.02 14.14
C ASP A 81 1.42 -12.87 12.91
N ARG A 82 2.64 -13.39 13.02
CA ARG A 82 3.67 -13.23 12.00
C ARG A 82 3.34 -14.01 10.72
N GLU A 83 2.79 -15.21 10.82
CA GLU A 83 2.45 -16.03 9.66
C GLU A 83 1.25 -15.43 8.90
N GLU A 84 0.26 -14.90 9.64
CA GLU A 84 -0.84 -14.12 9.06
C GLU A 84 -0.32 -12.90 8.32
N LEU A 85 0.59 -12.14 8.94
CA LEU A 85 1.21 -10.97 8.32
C LEU A 85 1.99 -11.33 7.06
N HIS A 86 2.79 -12.41 7.09
CA HIS A 86 3.57 -12.87 5.95
C HIS A 86 2.69 -13.27 4.77
N SER A 87 1.63 -14.04 5.03
CA SER A 87 0.62 -14.42 4.04
C SER A 87 -0.11 -13.19 3.47
N LEU A 88 -0.47 -12.24 4.33
CA LEU A 88 -1.19 -11.03 3.94
C LEU A 88 -0.30 -10.08 3.13
N LEU A 89 1.00 -9.95 3.44
CA LEU A 89 1.96 -9.19 2.63
C LEU A 89 2.08 -9.75 1.22
N LYS A 90 2.18 -11.08 1.07
CA LYS A 90 2.21 -11.74 -0.25
C LYS A 90 1.00 -11.33 -1.10
N ARG A 91 -0.17 -11.27 -0.47
CA ARG A 91 -1.44 -10.91 -1.11
C ARG A 91 -1.50 -9.42 -1.44
N ALA A 92 -1.09 -8.55 -0.50
CA ALA A 92 -1.03 -7.11 -0.69
C ALA A 92 -0.08 -6.75 -1.84
N LEU A 93 1.14 -7.29 -1.85
CA LEU A 93 2.12 -7.06 -2.91
C LEU A 93 1.63 -7.53 -4.29
N LYS A 94 0.99 -8.69 -4.37
CA LYS A 94 0.33 -9.15 -5.62
C LYS A 94 -0.77 -8.19 -6.08
N ALA A 95 -1.55 -7.65 -5.13
CA ALA A 95 -2.61 -6.72 -5.45
C ALA A 95 -2.06 -5.39 -5.95
N GLU A 96 -1.00 -4.84 -5.33
CA GLU A 96 -0.32 -3.61 -5.76
C GLU A 96 0.29 -3.73 -7.16
N LEU A 97 0.99 -4.83 -7.46
CA LEU A 97 1.52 -5.07 -8.81
C LEU A 97 0.41 -5.11 -9.86
N GLY A 98 -0.74 -5.70 -9.50
CA GLY A 98 -1.94 -5.69 -10.34
C GLY A 98 -2.53 -4.29 -10.51
N ALA A 99 -2.59 -3.51 -9.43
CA ALA A 99 -3.07 -2.13 -9.44
C ALA A 99 -2.20 -1.24 -10.33
N LEU A 100 -0.87 -1.33 -10.21
CA LEU A 100 0.07 -0.59 -11.06
C LEU A 100 -0.09 -0.93 -12.55
N THR A 101 -0.25 -2.22 -12.86
CA THR A 101 -0.45 -2.68 -14.25
C THR A 101 -1.73 -2.08 -14.83
N LEU A 102 -2.81 -2.08 -14.04
CA LEU A 102 -4.11 -1.57 -14.48
C LEU A 102 -4.14 -0.05 -14.55
N ALA A 103 -3.50 0.66 -13.61
CA ALA A 103 -3.35 2.11 -13.67
C ALA A 103 -2.64 2.56 -14.95
N LYS A 104 -1.55 1.88 -15.32
CA LYS A 104 -0.88 2.10 -16.61
C LYS A 104 -1.83 1.87 -17.78
N ALA A 105 -2.53 0.73 -17.79
CA ALA A 105 -3.46 0.39 -18.86
C ALA A 105 -4.59 1.43 -19.02
N ASP A 106 -5.22 1.85 -17.93
CA ASP A 106 -6.29 2.86 -17.93
C ASP A 106 -5.76 4.19 -18.49
N CYS A 107 -4.63 4.68 -18.00
CA CYS A 107 -4.00 5.91 -18.47
C CYS A 107 -3.57 5.87 -19.95
N TYR A 108 -3.08 4.73 -20.44
CA TYR A 108 -2.71 4.58 -21.86
C TYR A 108 -3.92 4.38 -22.78
N SER A 109 -5.09 4.04 -22.24
CA SER A 109 -6.32 3.83 -23.00
C SER A 109 -7.17 5.11 -23.15
N LEU A 110 -6.73 6.21 -22.56
CA LEU A 110 -7.41 7.50 -22.67
C LEU A 110 -7.33 8.06 -24.11
N PRO A 111 -8.34 8.85 -24.52
CA PRO A 111 -8.21 9.72 -25.70
C PRO A 111 -6.93 10.56 -25.62
N LYS A 112 -6.25 10.73 -26.76
CA LYS A 112 -4.89 11.31 -26.81
C LYS A 112 -4.79 12.72 -26.20
N ASP A 113 -5.82 13.53 -26.37
CA ASP A 113 -5.95 14.87 -25.79
C ASP A 113 -6.04 14.82 -24.26
N LEU A 114 -6.87 13.93 -23.72
CA LEU A 114 -6.99 13.70 -22.28
C LEU A 114 -5.71 13.09 -21.71
N GLN A 115 -5.10 12.14 -22.43
CA GLN A 115 -3.84 11.52 -22.06
C GLN A 115 -2.73 12.55 -21.87
N LEU A 116 -2.53 13.46 -22.84
CA LEU A 116 -1.52 14.53 -22.74
C LEU A 116 -1.80 15.46 -21.56
N SER A 117 -3.07 15.82 -21.33
CA SER A 117 -3.45 16.68 -20.20
C SER A 117 -3.32 16.01 -18.83
N LYS A 118 -3.18 14.68 -18.78
CA LYS A 118 -3.16 13.88 -17.54
C LYS A 118 -1.89 13.05 -17.39
N GLU A 119 -0.92 13.21 -18.28
CA GLU A 119 0.33 12.44 -18.29
C GLU A 119 1.09 12.60 -16.98
N GLU A 120 1.19 13.82 -16.47
CA GLU A 120 1.83 14.11 -15.19
C GLU A 120 1.07 13.47 -14.02
N THR A 121 -0.27 13.55 -14.02
CA THR A 121 -1.13 12.90 -13.01
C THR A 121 -0.95 11.39 -13.01
N CYS A 122 -0.97 10.76 -14.18
CA CYS A 122 -0.72 9.33 -14.34
C CYS A 122 0.67 8.94 -13.86
N THR A 123 1.69 9.69 -14.27
CA THR A 123 3.08 9.45 -13.86
C THR A 123 3.21 9.50 -12.34
N LYS A 124 2.64 10.53 -11.71
CA LYS A 124 2.68 10.68 -10.26
C LYS A 124 1.95 9.54 -9.54
N ALA A 125 0.77 9.15 -10.01
CA ALA A 125 0.04 8.02 -9.46
C ALA A 125 0.83 6.70 -9.58
N PHE A 126 1.52 6.49 -10.71
CA PHE A 126 2.36 5.30 -10.89
C PHE A 126 3.54 5.27 -9.93
N GLU A 127 4.18 6.43 -9.71
CA GLU A 127 5.28 6.56 -8.76
C GLU A 127 4.82 6.27 -7.32
N ASP A 128 3.65 6.77 -6.92
CA ASP A 128 3.13 6.50 -5.58
C ASP A 128 2.78 5.00 -5.39
N ILE A 129 2.13 4.35 -6.38
CA ILE A 129 1.90 2.89 -6.33
C ILE A 129 3.23 2.12 -6.32
N ALA A 130 4.20 2.53 -7.14
CA ALA A 130 5.54 1.93 -7.17
C ALA A 130 6.25 2.07 -5.80
N TYR A 131 6.11 3.22 -5.15
CA TYR A 131 6.66 3.43 -3.82
C TYR A 131 5.97 2.54 -2.78
N SER A 132 4.65 2.37 -2.87
CA SER A 132 3.89 1.41 -2.04
C SER A 132 4.43 -0.02 -2.18
N ILE A 133 4.69 -0.47 -3.41
CA ILE A 133 5.33 -1.76 -3.69
C ILE A 133 6.68 -1.90 -2.95
N ILE A 134 7.56 -0.91 -3.04
CA ILE A 134 8.86 -0.95 -2.35
C ILE A 134 8.69 -1.03 -0.83
N LYS A 135 7.75 -0.27 -0.27
CA LYS A 135 7.49 -0.29 1.17
C LYS A 135 6.94 -1.65 1.64
N LEU A 136 6.10 -2.31 0.85
CA LEU A 136 5.65 -3.67 1.16
C LEU A 136 6.78 -4.71 1.10
N ILE A 137 7.74 -4.54 0.18
CA ILE A 137 8.93 -5.40 0.12
C ILE A 137 9.79 -5.20 1.37
N GLU A 138 10.07 -3.94 1.76
CA GLU A 138 10.84 -3.64 2.98
C GLU A 138 10.13 -4.20 4.23
N ALA A 139 8.80 -4.08 4.31
CA ALA A 139 8.01 -4.73 5.37
C ALA A 139 8.14 -6.26 5.35
N SER A 140 8.27 -6.88 4.17
CA SER A 140 8.44 -8.33 4.03
C SER A 140 9.84 -8.80 4.47
N ILE A 141 10.88 -8.01 4.20
CA ILE A 141 12.25 -8.27 4.66
C ILE A 141 12.29 -8.30 6.19
N GLU A 142 11.60 -7.36 6.85
CA GLU A 142 11.52 -7.30 8.32
C GLU A 142 10.85 -8.54 8.94
N LEU A 143 9.94 -9.19 8.21
CA LEU A 143 9.28 -10.42 8.66
C LEU A 143 10.02 -11.69 8.26
N GLU A 144 11.02 -11.64 7.41
CA GLU A 144 11.73 -12.82 6.92
C GLU A 144 12.77 -13.30 7.95
N THR A 145 12.75 -14.59 8.23
CA THR A 145 13.70 -15.25 9.16
C THR A 145 14.97 -15.71 8.48
N ASP A 146 14.90 -16.05 7.20
CA ASP A 146 16.06 -16.48 6.44
C ASP A 146 16.96 -15.28 6.13
N LYS A 147 18.05 -15.17 6.90
CA LYS A 147 19.03 -14.09 6.77
C LYS A 147 19.73 -14.05 5.42
N SER A 148 19.83 -15.18 4.72
CA SER A 148 20.38 -15.20 3.36
C SER A 148 19.45 -14.46 2.41
N LYS A 149 18.15 -14.75 2.47
CA LYS A 149 17.14 -14.08 1.65
C LYS A 149 17.06 -12.58 1.93
N THR A 150 17.04 -12.18 3.20
CA THR A 150 16.97 -10.74 3.56
C THR A 150 18.19 -9.99 3.04
N THR A 151 19.40 -10.51 3.29
CA THR A 151 20.65 -9.86 2.88
C THR A 151 20.75 -9.72 1.36
N GLU A 152 20.37 -10.78 0.63
CA GLU A 152 20.35 -10.76 -0.83
C GLU A 152 19.37 -9.70 -1.35
N PHE A 153 18.15 -9.67 -0.79
CA PHE A 153 17.11 -8.77 -1.26
C PHE A 153 17.36 -7.31 -0.89
N GLU A 154 17.89 -7.03 0.30
CA GLU A 154 18.33 -5.69 0.71
C GLU A 154 19.41 -5.14 -0.23
N LYS A 155 20.43 -5.97 -0.54
CA LYS A 155 21.48 -5.59 -1.49
C LYS A 155 20.88 -5.29 -2.87
N LYS A 156 19.95 -6.12 -3.34
CA LYS A 156 19.28 -5.90 -4.62
C LYS A 156 18.45 -4.62 -4.63
N LEU A 157 17.71 -4.32 -3.56
CA LEU A 157 16.98 -3.07 -3.39
C LEU A 157 17.92 -1.87 -3.47
N GLN A 158 19.05 -1.90 -2.75
CA GLN A 158 20.04 -0.82 -2.75
C GLN A 158 20.70 -0.62 -4.12
N GLN A 159 20.96 -1.71 -4.85
CA GLN A 159 21.51 -1.65 -6.21
C GLN A 159 20.51 -1.08 -7.22
N THR A 160 19.23 -1.42 -7.05
CA THR A 160 18.15 -0.96 -7.93
C THR A 160 17.79 0.49 -7.66
N PHE A 161 17.78 0.89 -6.38
CA PHE A 161 17.41 2.24 -5.92
C PHE A 161 18.56 2.86 -5.10
N PRO A 162 19.67 3.24 -5.74
CA PRO A 162 20.75 3.94 -5.05
C PRO A 162 20.25 5.28 -4.49
N GLN A 163 20.72 5.63 -3.29
CA GLN A 163 20.36 6.88 -2.63
C GLN A 163 20.71 8.09 -3.52
N GLY A 164 19.76 9.03 -3.70
CA GLY A 164 20.04 10.35 -4.25
C GLY A 164 19.42 10.71 -5.61
N ASN A 165 18.75 9.79 -6.32
CA ASN A 165 17.81 10.16 -7.39
C ASN A 165 16.95 8.97 -7.82
N PRO A 166 15.61 9.08 -7.87
CA PRO A 166 14.79 8.04 -8.46
C PRO A 166 15.16 7.86 -9.94
N SER A 167 15.40 6.60 -10.34
CA SER A 167 15.62 6.23 -11.74
C SER A 167 14.50 6.76 -12.63
N LYS A 168 14.80 7.14 -13.87
CA LYS A 168 13.76 7.43 -14.88
C LYS A 168 12.82 6.23 -15.10
N ASN A 169 13.28 5.03 -14.75
CA ASN A 169 12.53 3.78 -14.84
C ASN A 169 12.01 3.28 -13.49
N PHE A 170 11.99 4.13 -12.45
CA PHE A 170 11.63 3.76 -11.07
C PHE A 170 10.40 2.86 -11.00
N THR A 171 9.32 3.23 -11.69
CA THR A 171 8.07 2.47 -11.71
C THR A 171 8.21 1.07 -12.30
N ASN A 172 9.00 0.91 -13.37
CA ASN A 172 9.23 -0.40 -14.00
C ASN A 172 10.18 -1.26 -13.15
N GLU A 173 11.19 -0.65 -12.56
CA GLU A 173 12.11 -1.30 -11.63
C GLU A 173 11.39 -1.77 -10.37
N ALA A 174 10.52 -0.95 -9.79
CA ALA A 174 9.67 -1.31 -8.65
C ALA A 174 8.73 -2.47 -8.97
N TYR A 175 8.14 -2.49 -10.17
CA TYR A 175 7.34 -3.62 -10.63
C TYR A 175 8.19 -4.90 -10.74
N ALA A 176 9.36 -4.82 -11.37
CA ALA A 176 10.24 -5.96 -11.60
C ALA A 176 10.74 -6.56 -10.28
N ILE A 177 11.22 -5.72 -9.36
CA ILE A 177 11.68 -6.19 -8.05
C ILE A 177 10.54 -6.70 -7.17
N GLY A 178 9.33 -6.12 -7.26
CA GLY A 178 8.16 -6.67 -6.58
C GLY A 178 7.75 -8.05 -7.08
N ARG A 179 7.86 -8.30 -8.39
CA ARG A 179 7.65 -9.64 -8.97
C ARG A 179 8.68 -10.64 -8.46
N GLU A 180 9.92 -10.22 -8.33
CA GLU A 180 10.98 -11.06 -7.82
C GLU A 180 10.81 -11.37 -6.32
N ALA A 181 10.45 -10.36 -5.52
CA ALA A 181 10.18 -10.52 -4.09
C ALA A 181 9.16 -11.63 -3.84
N LEU A 182 8.09 -11.69 -4.65
CA LEU A 182 7.05 -12.73 -4.60
C LEU A 182 7.55 -14.16 -4.80
N THR A 183 8.76 -14.33 -5.36
CA THR A 183 9.40 -15.62 -5.64
C THR A 183 10.51 -15.95 -4.64
N VAL A 184 11.17 -14.94 -4.08
CA VAL A 184 12.30 -15.12 -3.17
C VAL A 184 11.85 -15.18 -1.71
N LEU A 185 11.01 -14.23 -1.29
CA LEU A 185 10.56 -14.07 0.10
C LEU A 185 9.37 -14.99 0.48
N TRP A 186 8.83 -15.77 -0.47
CA TRP A 186 7.72 -16.70 -0.27
C TRP A 186 7.74 -17.89 -1.23
#